data_AF-A0A1H4DAW2-F1
#
_entry.id   AF-A0A1H4DAW2-F1
#
_cell.length_a   1.000
_cell.length_b   1.000
_cell.length_c   1.000
_cell.angle_alpha   90.00
_cell.angle_beta   90.00
_cell.angle_gamma   90.00
#
_symmetry.space_group_name_H-M   'P 1'
#
loop_
_entity.id
_entity.type
_entity.pdbx_description
1 polymer ?
#
loop_
_entity_poly.entity_id
_entity_poly.type
_entity_poly.pdbx_seq_one_letter_code
_entity_poly.pdbx_strand_id
1 'polypeptide(L)'
;MANRAIKYRIYPTTEQSILFAKTFGCCRKVWNLMLSDKIEGYKVTSKFPAVTPAKYKKECPFLKEVDSLALANVQMNLQTAFSNRFNKKRKVKAGFPKFKSCKHSHKSFTTNCQYPKPSNKLKRPTIRLDDDGLILPKAGKVKAVVHRIPEDNWHIKSVTVSRESDGKFYASVLFEYENAVNTYAPDFDNAIGLDYASDGLYVDSNGNKGSDHKYYRESQRKLAKAQKVLSRRKGSKKNSAKSMNYLKQLRKVNKIHRHISNQRLDNLHKLSAKIANSHDIVCVEDLNMRSMSNKGFGNGKATLDNGYGMFLDFLSYKLHDRGKLLVKVDRWFPSSQICSCCGIRHSEMKDLAVRKMVCKCGLSIGRDHNAAINIKMEGLRILKSAA
;
A
#
# COMPACT_ATOMS: atom_id res chain seq x y z
N MET A 1 14.72 -17.13 4.77
CA MET A 1 13.27 -17.06 4.99
C MET A 1 12.67 -15.85 4.29
N ALA A 2 11.78 -16.07 3.32
CA ALA A 2 10.94 -15.03 2.75
C ALA A 2 9.69 -14.82 3.61
N ASN A 3 9.05 -13.65 3.48
CA ASN A 3 7.78 -13.38 4.14
C ASN A 3 6.75 -12.93 3.11
N ARG A 4 5.53 -13.44 3.17
CA ARG A 4 4.43 -13.03 2.29
C ARG A 4 3.14 -12.85 3.08
N ALA A 5 2.44 -11.75 2.85
CA ALA A 5 1.17 -11.48 3.50
C ALA A 5 0.00 -11.76 2.55
N ILE A 6 -1.00 -12.51 3.02
CA ILE A 6 -2.28 -12.68 2.32
C ILE A 6 -3.38 -12.00 3.14
N LYS A 7 -4.16 -11.14 2.49
CA LYS A 7 -5.24 -10.37 3.12
C LYS A 7 -6.58 -11.04 2.87
N TYR A 8 -7.17 -11.62 3.92
CA TYR A 8 -8.49 -12.23 3.88
C TYR A 8 -9.57 -11.27 4.40
N ARG A 9 -10.76 -11.37 3.81
CA ARG A 9 -11.97 -10.71 4.33
C ARG A 9 -12.50 -11.56 5.48
N ILE A 10 -12.69 -10.96 6.65
CA ILE A 10 -13.25 -11.65 7.82
C ILE A 10 -14.60 -11.08 8.25
N TYR A 11 -15.41 -11.91 8.90
CA TYR A 11 -16.78 -11.66 9.32
C TYR A 11 -16.93 -11.98 10.81
N PRO A 12 -16.41 -11.11 11.69
CA PRO A 12 -16.54 -11.31 13.13
C PRO A 12 -18.00 -11.23 13.59
N THR A 13 -18.33 -12.01 14.61
CA THR A 13 -19.59 -11.86 15.36
C THR A 13 -19.63 -10.51 16.09
N THR A 14 -20.76 -10.18 16.71
CA THR A 14 -20.92 -8.95 17.51
C THR A 14 -19.89 -8.89 18.64
N GLU A 15 -19.72 -9.99 19.38
CA GLU A 15 -18.77 -10.10 20.50
C GLU A 15 -17.31 -9.95 20.02
N GLN A 16 -16.95 -10.65 18.94
CA GLN A 16 -15.62 -10.54 18.33
C GLN A 16 -15.35 -9.11 17.83
N SER A 17 -16.35 -8.45 17.25
CA SER A 17 -16.25 -7.06 16.80
C SER A 17 -16.02 -6.08 17.97
N ILE A 18 -16.66 -6.32 19.12
CA ILE A 18 -16.45 -5.56 20.35
C ILE A 18 -15.03 -5.80 20.87
N LEU A 19 -14.58 -7.05 20.94
CA LEU A 19 -13.21 -7.40 21.35
C LEU A 19 -12.16 -6.72 20.48
N PHE A 20 -12.33 -6.74 19.15
CA PHE A 20 -11.43 -6.05 18.24
C PHE A 20 -11.44 -4.54 18.46
N ALA A 21 -12.61 -3.93 18.69
CA ALA A 21 -12.71 -2.50 18.99
C ALA A 21 -11.99 -2.14 20.31
N LYS A 22 -12.15 -2.94 21.36
CA LYS A 22 -11.41 -2.81 22.62
C LYS A 22 -9.90 -2.92 22.37
N THR A 23 -9.47 -3.93 21.60
CA THR A 23 -8.05 -4.16 21.27
C THR A 23 -7.44 -2.98 20.50
N PHE A 24 -8.13 -2.42 19.51
CA PHE A 24 -7.67 -1.20 18.81
C PHE A 24 -7.50 -0.03 19.78
N GLY A 25 -8.44 0.17 20.70
CA GLY A 25 -8.40 1.22 21.72
C GLY A 25 -7.22 1.05 22.69
N CYS A 26 -7.02 -0.16 23.19
CA CYS A 26 -5.92 -0.52 24.08
C CYS A 26 -4.56 -0.29 23.40
N CYS A 27 -4.38 -0.78 22.17
CA CYS A 27 -3.14 -0.59 21.42
C CYS A 27 -2.82 0.90 21.21
N ARG A 28 -3.84 1.72 20.91
CA ARG A 28 -3.68 3.17 20.79
C ARG A 28 -3.28 3.82 22.11
N LYS A 29 -3.95 3.47 23.21
CA LYS A 29 -3.67 4.03 24.55
C LYS A 29 -2.24 3.68 24.99
N VAL A 30 -1.84 2.41 24.86
CA VAL A 30 -0.49 1.94 25.19
C VAL A 30 0.58 2.64 24.36
N TRP A 31 0.36 2.83 23.04
CA TRP A 31 1.28 3.64 22.22
C TRP A 31 1.47 5.05 22.77
N ASN A 32 0.37 5.73 23.09
CA ASN A 32 0.43 7.11 23.57
C ASN A 32 1.09 7.21 24.95
N LEU A 33 0.79 6.30 25.89
CA LEU A 33 1.43 6.26 27.21
C LEU A 33 2.94 6.03 27.08
N MET A 34 3.36 5.01 26.33
CA MET A 34 4.78 4.73 26.11
C MET A 34 5.53 5.87 25.42
N LEU A 35 4.87 6.56 24.49
CA LEU A 35 5.45 7.74 23.84
C LEU A 35 5.58 8.91 24.84
N SER A 36 4.60 9.12 25.72
CA SER A 36 4.67 10.15 26.78
C SER A 36 5.84 9.86 27.73
N ASP A 37 5.90 8.64 28.29
CA ASP A 37 6.97 8.22 29.20
C ASP A 37 8.35 8.38 28.55
N LYS A 38 8.49 8.09 27.25
CA LYS A 38 9.75 8.29 26.53
C LYS A 38 10.12 9.76 26.40
N ILE A 39 9.15 10.62 26.08
CA ILE A 39 9.37 12.07 25.92
C ILE A 39 9.72 12.69 27.29
N GLU A 40 8.96 12.36 28.33
CA GLU A 40 9.17 12.86 29.69
C GLU A 40 10.49 12.35 30.28
N GLY A 41 10.77 11.06 30.15
CA GLY A 41 12.04 10.48 30.58
C GLY A 41 13.24 11.12 29.89
N TYR A 42 13.14 11.44 28.59
CA TYR A 42 14.19 12.16 27.88
C TYR A 42 14.36 13.60 28.38
N LYS A 43 13.29 14.32 28.71
CA LYS A 43 13.39 15.68 29.28
C LYS A 43 14.14 15.70 30.62
N VAL A 44 13.96 14.66 31.43
CA VAL A 44 14.59 14.57 32.77
C VAL A 44 16.00 14.00 32.71
N THR A 45 16.22 12.94 31.94
CA THR A 45 17.46 12.14 31.98
C THR A 45 18.35 12.31 30.74
N SER A 46 17.90 13.07 29.74
CA SER A 46 18.51 13.14 28.39
C SER A 46 18.63 11.78 27.69
N LYS A 47 17.93 10.75 28.17
CA LYS A 47 17.91 9.39 27.62
C LYS A 47 16.47 8.89 27.47
N PHE A 48 16.22 8.10 26.44
CA PHE A 48 14.90 7.49 26.25
C PHE A 48 14.77 6.23 27.10
N PRO A 49 13.87 6.19 28.10
CA PRO A 49 13.70 5.02 28.96
C PRO A 49 13.19 3.80 28.18
N ALA A 50 13.48 2.61 28.71
CA ALA A 50 12.81 1.38 28.31
C ALA A 50 11.37 1.40 28.87
N VAL A 51 10.39 1.13 28.00
CA VAL A 51 8.97 1.16 28.34
C VAL A 51 8.34 -0.13 27.86
N THR A 52 7.50 -0.73 28.70
CA THR A 52 6.80 -1.98 28.39
C THR A 52 5.30 -1.85 28.67
N PRO A 53 4.44 -2.53 27.91
CA PRO A 53 3.00 -2.50 28.14
C PRO A 53 2.58 -3.00 29.54
N ALA A 54 3.40 -3.86 30.17
CA ALA A 54 3.12 -4.44 31.48
C ALA A 54 2.99 -3.39 32.58
N LYS A 55 3.80 -2.31 32.52
CA LYS A 55 3.79 -1.19 33.47
C LYS A 55 2.38 -0.60 33.64
N TYR A 56 1.63 -0.47 32.54
CA TYR A 56 0.33 0.19 32.54
C TYR A 56 -0.83 -0.72 32.97
N LYS A 57 -0.62 -2.03 33.17
CA LYS A 57 -1.71 -2.96 33.54
C LYS A 57 -2.24 -2.76 34.96
N LYS A 58 -1.47 -2.11 35.84
CA LYS A 58 -1.92 -1.75 37.20
C LYS A 58 -2.93 -0.60 37.13
N GLU A 59 -2.58 0.48 36.45
CA GLU A 59 -3.41 1.68 36.30
C GLU A 59 -4.54 1.53 35.27
N CYS A 60 -4.38 0.64 34.28
CA CYS A 60 -5.37 0.34 33.26
C CYS A 60 -5.71 -1.16 33.24
N PRO A 61 -6.55 -1.66 34.18
CA PRO A 61 -6.86 -3.10 34.29
C PRO A 61 -7.48 -3.70 33.03
N PHE A 62 -8.26 -2.91 32.27
CA PHE A 62 -8.86 -3.33 31.00
C PHE A 62 -7.84 -3.78 29.93
N LEU A 63 -6.55 -3.45 30.08
CA LEU A 63 -5.48 -3.98 29.22
C LEU A 63 -5.29 -5.50 29.36
N LYS A 64 -5.82 -6.13 30.42
CA LYS A 64 -5.80 -7.59 30.61
C LYS A 64 -6.88 -8.31 29.81
N GLU A 65 -7.91 -7.60 29.33
CA GLU A 65 -9.01 -8.17 28.54
C GLU A 65 -8.56 -8.54 27.11
N VAL A 66 -7.55 -7.85 26.59
CA VAL A 66 -7.10 -7.98 25.21
C VAL A 66 -5.88 -8.89 25.10
N ASP A 67 -5.58 -9.34 23.89
CA ASP A 67 -4.39 -10.14 23.63
C ASP A 67 -3.09 -9.38 24.00
N SER A 68 -2.26 -10.00 24.85
CA SER A 68 -0.99 -9.44 25.28
C SER A 68 0.01 -9.29 24.13
N LEU A 69 -0.03 -10.16 23.12
CA LEU A 69 0.85 -10.06 21.95
C LEU A 69 0.49 -8.84 21.09
N ALA A 70 -0.79 -8.46 21.05
CA ALA A 70 -1.20 -7.20 20.44
C ALA A 70 -0.53 -6.00 21.11
N LEU A 71 -0.49 -5.97 22.45
CA LEU A 71 0.17 -4.89 23.18
C LEU A 71 1.70 -4.92 23.03
N ALA A 72 2.31 -6.10 23.03
CA ALA A 72 3.75 -6.26 22.81
C ALA A 72 4.18 -5.76 21.41
N ASN A 73 3.37 -6.04 20.37
CA ASN A 73 3.61 -5.48 19.04
C ASN A 73 3.56 -3.96 19.01
N VAL A 74 2.78 -3.30 19.88
CA VAL A 74 2.80 -1.83 19.99
C VAL A 74 4.15 -1.32 20.47
N GLN A 75 4.78 -2.01 21.43
CA GLN A 75 6.13 -1.69 21.89
C GLN A 75 7.14 -1.85 20.76
N MET A 76 7.11 -2.98 20.05
CA MET A 76 8.01 -3.23 18.91
C MET A 76 7.85 -2.19 17.80
N ASN A 77 6.61 -1.81 17.49
CA ASN A 77 6.32 -0.75 16.53
C ASN A 77 6.89 0.61 16.97
N LEU A 78 6.79 0.94 18.27
CA LEU A 78 7.32 2.19 18.80
C LEU A 78 8.85 2.18 18.76
N GLN A 79 9.50 1.09 19.18
CA GLN A 79 10.94 0.92 19.09
C GLN A 79 11.41 1.08 17.64
N THR A 80 10.77 0.40 16.69
CA THR A 80 11.07 0.53 15.25
C THR A 80 10.92 1.98 14.77
N ALA A 81 9.89 2.70 15.23
CA ALA A 81 9.70 4.10 14.86
C ALA A 81 10.82 5.01 15.40
N PHE A 82 11.29 4.79 16.63
CA PHE A 82 12.45 5.47 17.19
C PHE A 82 13.73 5.11 16.41
N SER A 83 14.01 3.81 16.20
CA SER A 83 15.20 3.37 15.44
C SER A 83 15.23 3.96 14.04
N ASN A 84 14.09 4.02 13.35
CA ASN A 84 13.99 4.64 12.02
C ASN A 84 14.27 6.15 12.05
N ARG A 85 13.84 6.87 13.09
CA ARG A 85 14.10 8.29 13.27
C ARG A 85 15.59 8.59 13.47
N PHE A 86 16.32 7.73 14.17
CA PHE A 86 17.75 7.93 14.46
C PHE A 86 18.68 7.26 13.44
N ASN A 87 18.17 6.44 12.53
CA ASN A 87 18.96 5.85 11.45
C ASN A 87 19.26 6.89 10.35
N LYS A 88 20.54 7.19 10.10
CA LYS A 88 21.01 8.19 9.12
C LYS A 88 20.38 8.01 7.72
N LYS A 89 20.25 6.77 7.22
CA LYS A 89 19.68 6.47 5.90
C LYS A 89 18.15 6.65 5.84
N ARG A 90 17.46 6.49 6.97
CA ARG A 90 15.99 6.56 7.04
C ARG A 90 15.47 7.91 7.59
N LYS A 91 16.33 8.71 8.22
CA LYS A 91 16.00 10.00 8.85
C LYS A 91 15.33 10.99 7.88
N VAL A 92 15.71 10.97 6.59
CA VAL A 92 15.13 11.84 5.56
C VAL A 92 13.63 11.55 5.33
N LYS A 93 13.17 10.31 5.57
CA LYS A 93 11.77 9.88 5.38
C LYS A 93 11.01 9.67 6.70
N ALA A 94 11.70 9.38 7.80
CA ALA A 94 11.09 9.04 9.09
C ALA A 94 11.10 10.22 10.08
N GLY A 95 9.92 10.84 10.25
CA GLY A 95 9.69 11.85 11.29
C GLY A 95 9.68 11.28 12.72
N PHE A 96 9.66 12.15 13.73
CA PHE A 96 9.53 11.72 15.12
C PHE A 96 8.16 11.03 15.33
N PRO A 97 8.06 9.97 16.16
CA PRO A 97 6.79 9.31 16.43
C PRO A 97 5.73 10.28 16.96
N LYS A 98 4.50 10.16 16.46
CA LYS A 98 3.38 11.03 16.83
C LYS A 98 2.36 10.29 17.70
N PHE A 99 1.65 11.03 18.54
CA PHE A 99 0.50 10.50 19.27
C PHE A 99 -0.61 10.04 18.30
N LYS A 100 -1.21 8.91 18.61
CA LYS A 100 -2.29 8.29 17.82
C LYS A 100 -3.65 8.87 18.23
N SER A 101 -4.38 9.41 17.26
CA SER A 101 -5.73 9.96 17.43
C SER A 101 -6.80 8.85 17.46
N CYS A 102 -7.80 8.97 18.34
CA CYS A 102 -8.98 8.09 18.32
C CYS A 102 -9.77 8.19 17.01
N LYS A 103 -9.80 9.37 16.39
CA LYS A 103 -10.62 9.67 15.21
C LYS A 103 -9.93 9.28 13.91
N HIS A 104 -8.61 9.49 13.82
CA HIS A 104 -7.86 9.37 12.57
C HIS A 104 -6.93 8.16 12.49
N SER A 105 -6.61 7.51 13.60
CA SER A 105 -5.71 6.36 13.55
C SER A 105 -6.37 5.17 12.87
N HIS A 106 -5.56 4.42 12.13
CA HIS A 106 -5.96 3.11 11.62
C HIS A 106 -6.43 2.22 12.76
N LYS A 107 -7.57 1.57 12.53
CA LYS A 107 -8.17 0.64 13.48
C LYS A 107 -7.60 -0.74 13.20
N SER A 108 -6.44 -1.02 13.76
CA SER A 108 -5.75 -2.30 13.57
C SER A 108 -4.97 -2.73 14.81
N PHE A 109 -4.73 -4.03 14.93
CA PHE A 109 -3.76 -4.62 15.85
C PHE A 109 -3.08 -5.80 15.17
N THR A 110 -1.88 -6.14 15.63
CA THR A 110 -1.10 -7.28 15.13
C THR A 110 -0.85 -8.24 16.27
N THR A 111 -1.14 -9.51 16.08
CA THR A 111 -0.83 -10.59 17.03
C THR A 111 0.10 -11.61 16.38
N ASN A 112 1.00 -12.19 17.17
CA ASN A 112 2.01 -13.13 16.67
C ASN A 112 1.54 -14.57 16.88
N CYS A 113 1.86 -15.44 15.94
CA CYS A 113 1.62 -16.87 16.12
C CYS A 113 2.65 -17.44 17.07
N GLN A 114 2.19 -18.23 18.05
CA GLN A 114 3.06 -19.00 18.92
C GLN A 114 2.87 -20.48 18.57
N TYR A 115 3.96 -21.14 18.23
CA TYR A 115 3.98 -22.58 17.95
C TYR A 115 4.22 -23.39 19.23
N PRO A 116 3.69 -24.62 19.30
CA PRO A 116 4.07 -25.60 20.31
C PRO A 116 5.59 -25.73 20.36
N LYS A 117 6.15 -25.71 21.58
CA LYS A 117 7.54 -26.06 21.85
C LYS A 117 7.52 -27.26 22.82
N PRO A 118 8.58 -28.08 22.86
CA PRO A 118 8.65 -29.20 23.82
C PRO A 118 8.41 -28.75 25.27
N SER A 119 8.85 -27.54 25.62
CA SER A 119 8.69 -26.93 26.94
C SER A 119 7.35 -26.20 27.16
N ASN A 120 6.48 -26.13 26.15
CA ASN A 120 5.27 -25.31 26.19
C ASN A 120 4.03 -26.21 26.27
N LYS A 121 3.09 -25.88 27.16
CA LYS A 121 1.81 -26.59 27.35
C LYS A 121 0.85 -26.48 26.14
N LEU A 122 1.25 -25.75 25.10
CA LEU A 122 0.43 -25.46 23.94
C LEU A 122 0.39 -26.69 23.02
N LYS A 123 -0.79 -27.29 22.82
CA LYS A 123 -0.99 -28.46 21.95
C LYS A 123 -1.04 -28.12 20.44
N ARG A 124 -1.37 -26.88 20.09
CA ARG A 124 -1.55 -26.41 18.69
C ARG A 124 -1.17 -24.95 18.55
N PRO A 125 -0.76 -24.45 17.37
CA PRO A 125 -0.45 -23.04 17.17
C PRO A 125 -1.58 -22.11 17.60
N THR A 126 -1.24 -20.95 18.17
CA THR A 126 -2.24 -19.99 18.69
C THR A 126 -3.05 -19.29 17.60
N ILE A 127 -2.52 -19.25 16.38
CA ILE A 127 -3.20 -18.76 15.18
C ILE A 127 -3.25 -19.90 14.18
N ARG A 128 -4.43 -20.15 13.60
CA ARG A 128 -4.63 -21.17 12.56
C ARG A 128 -5.56 -20.64 11.49
N LEU A 129 -5.23 -20.95 10.24
CA LEU A 129 -6.10 -20.69 9.09
C LEU A 129 -6.79 -22.02 8.75
N ASP A 130 -8.12 -22.00 8.75
CA ASP A 130 -8.98 -23.10 8.32
C ASP A 130 -9.69 -22.68 7.01
N ASP A 131 -10.36 -23.60 6.31
CA ASP A 131 -11.00 -23.33 5.01
C ASP A 131 -12.06 -22.20 5.06
N ASP A 132 -12.80 -22.11 6.17
CA ASP A 132 -13.90 -21.16 6.36
C ASP A 132 -13.63 -20.11 7.44
N GLY A 133 -12.40 -20.06 7.98
CA GLY A 133 -12.14 -19.31 9.20
C GLY A 133 -10.69 -19.06 9.55
N LEU A 134 -10.51 -18.12 10.47
CA LEU A 134 -9.22 -17.81 11.08
C LEU A 134 -9.39 -17.86 12.59
N ILE A 135 -8.62 -18.73 13.24
CA ILE A 135 -8.60 -18.86 14.69
C ILE A 135 -7.58 -17.86 15.23
N LEU A 136 -8.04 -17.01 16.14
CA LEU A 136 -7.25 -15.94 16.74
C LEU A 136 -7.22 -16.05 18.26
N PRO A 137 -6.11 -15.66 18.91
CA PRO A 137 -6.03 -15.54 20.36
C PRO A 137 -7.16 -14.67 20.91
N LYS A 138 -7.79 -15.11 22.00
CA LYS A 138 -8.94 -14.47 22.69
C LYS A 138 -10.24 -14.34 21.88
N ALA A 139 -10.17 -14.30 20.55
CA ALA A 139 -11.35 -14.14 19.68
C ALA A 139 -11.95 -15.48 19.20
N GLY A 140 -11.20 -16.58 19.28
CA GLY A 140 -11.63 -17.88 18.79
C GLY A 140 -11.69 -17.94 17.26
N LYS A 141 -12.54 -18.82 16.71
CA LYS A 141 -12.74 -18.96 15.27
C LYS A 141 -13.53 -17.77 14.72
N VAL A 142 -12.96 -17.05 13.77
CA VAL A 142 -13.58 -15.92 13.08
C VAL A 142 -13.81 -16.32 11.63
N LYS A 143 -15.06 -16.25 11.15
CA LYS A 143 -15.38 -16.61 9.76
C LYS A 143 -14.56 -15.78 8.77
N ALA A 144 -13.97 -16.42 7.78
CA ALA A 144 -13.11 -15.81 6.78
C ALA A 144 -13.47 -16.30 5.37
N VAL A 145 -13.24 -15.46 4.36
CA VAL A 145 -13.25 -15.90 2.96
C VAL A 145 -11.81 -16.17 2.56
N VAL A 146 -11.44 -17.44 2.62
CA VAL A 146 -10.11 -17.95 2.27
C VAL A 146 -10.09 -18.22 0.77
N HIS A 147 -9.60 -17.25 0.01
CA HIS A 147 -9.57 -17.29 -1.46
C HIS A 147 -8.21 -17.74 -2.01
N ARG A 148 -7.25 -18.02 -1.12
CA ARG A 148 -5.92 -18.55 -1.43
C ARG A 148 -5.51 -19.44 -0.26
N ILE A 149 -5.04 -20.63 -0.57
CA ILE A 149 -4.52 -21.58 0.40
C ILE A 149 -2.98 -21.46 0.33
N PRO A 150 -2.29 -21.18 1.44
CA PRO A 150 -0.83 -21.20 1.48
C PRO A 150 -0.31 -22.62 1.29
N GLU A 151 0.93 -22.77 0.83
CA GLU A 151 1.59 -24.08 0.75
C GLU A 151 1.84 -24.65 2.16
N ASP A 152 1.94 -25.98 2.27
CA ASP A 152 2.04 -26.68 3.56
C ASP A 152 3.30 -26.32 4.37
N ASN A 153 4.38 -25.95 3.68
CA ASN A 153 5.64 -25.51 4.28
C ASN A 153 5.61 -24.02 4.73
N TRP A 154 4.49 -23.30 4.58
CA TRP A 154 4.39 -21.91 5.00
C TRP A 154 3.91 -21.80 6.44
N HIS A 155 4.70 -21.12 7.27
CA HIS A 155 4.37 -20.91 8.67
C HIS A 155 3.74 -19.53 8.89
N ILE A 156 2.58 -19.48 9.55
CA ILE A 156 1.99 -18.23 10.00
C ILE A 156 2.92 -17.59 11.05
N LYS A 157 3.39 -16.37 10.79
CA LYS A 157 4.22 -15.58 11.70
C LYS A 157 3.39 -14.63 12.56
N SER A 158 2.46 -13.92 11.93
CA SER A 158 1.58 -12.98 12.61
C SER A 158 0.31 -12.71 11.81
N VAL A 159 -0.70 -12.15 12.48
CA VAL A 159 -1.92 -11.66 11.84
C VAL A 159 -2.16 -10.22 12.25
N THR A 160 -2.38 -9.37 11.25
CA THR A 160 -2.88 -8.01 11.48
C THR A 160 -4.37 -7.93 11.16
N VAL A 161 -5.20 -7.77 12.19
CA VAL A 161 -6.62 -7.52 12.05
C VAL A 161 -6.84 -6.02 11.91
N SER A 162 -7.62 -5.61 10.91
CA SER A 162 -7.95 -4.20 10.67
C SER A 162 -9.42 -3.99 10.35
N ARG A 163 -9.94 -2.81 10.65
CA ARG A 163 -11.30 -2.36 10.28
C ARG A 163 -11.24 -1.12 9.41
N GLU A 164 -11.81 -1.22 8.22
CA GLU A 164 -11.94 -0.13 7.26
C GLU A 164 -13.08 0.83 7.63
N SER A 165 -13.09 2.00 6.98
CA SER A 165 -14.05 3.09 7.26
C SER A 165 -15.50 2.74 6.90
N ASP A 166 -15.73 1.77 6.01
CA ASP A 166 -17.04 1.24 5.65
C ASP A 166 -17.57 0.18 6.65
N GLY A 167 -16.74 -0.18 7.64
CA GLY A 167 -17.07 -1.16 8.69
C GLY A 167 -16.57 -2.58 8.40
N LYS A 168 -15.96 -2.83 7.25
CA LYS A 168 -15.43 -4.16 6.91
C LYS A 168 -14.13 -4.44 7.66
N PHE A 169 -14.01 -5.65 8.19
CA PHE A 169 -12.81 -6.21 8.79
C PHE A 169 -11.97 -7.04 7.80
N TYR A 170 -10.66 -7.00 7.97
CA TYR A 170 -9.72 -7.82 7.20
C TYR A 170 -8.65 -8.36 8.13
N ALA A 171 -8.16 -9.56 7.81
CA ALA A 171 -7.00 -10.17 8.45
C ALA A 171 -5.88 -10.29 7.42
N SER A 172 -4.76 -9.60 7.65
CA SER A 172 -3.53 -9.80 6.87
C SER A 172 -2.69 -10.83 7.59
N VAL A 173 -2.67 -12.06 7.08
CA VAL A 173 -1.90 -13.18 7.63
C VAL A 173 -0.52 -13.15 6.99
N LEU A 174 0.52 -12.96 7.80
CA LEU A 174 1.91 -12.97 7.39
C LEU A 174 2.44 -14.40 7.51
N PHE A 175 2.85 -14.96 6.38
CA PHE A 175 3.50 -16.25 6.29
C PHE A 175 5.01 -16.07 6.14
N GLU A 176 5.75 -17.03 6.70
CA GLU A 176 7.19 -17.17 6.59
C GLU A 176 7.49 -18.55 6.00
N TYR A 177 8.34 -18.58 4.98
CA TYR A 177 8.67 -19.79 4.24
C TYR A 177 10.11 -19.72 3.72
N GLU A 178 10.66 -20.85 3.32
CA GLU A 178 11.97 -20.91 2.68
C GLU A 178 11.89 -20.32 1.27
N ASN A 179 12.76 -19.36 0.98
CA ASN A 179 12.74 -18.69 -0.31
C ASN A 179 13.38 -19.63 -1.33
N ALA A 180 12.61 -20.16 -2.27
CA ALA A 180 13.17 -20.86 -3.41
C ALA A 180 14.02 -19.87 -4.24
N VAL A 181 15.24 -20.27 -4.60
CA VAL A 181 16.07 -19.49 -5.53
C VAL A 181 15.38 -19.53 -6.89
N ASN A 182 14.98 -18.37 -7.39
CA ASN A 182 14.43 -18.28 -8.74
C ASN A 182 15.60 -18.29 -9.74
N THR A 183 15.67 -19.34 -10.55
CA THR A 183 16.70 -19.53 -11.59
C THR A 183 16.32 -18.94 -12.95
N TYR A 184 15.17 -18.26 -13.04
CA TYR A 184 14.71 -17.65 -14.27
C TYR A 184 15.68 -16.57 -14.76
N ALA A 185 16.15 -16.72 -16.00
CA ALA A 185 16.94 -15.71 -16.68
C ALA A 185 16.00 -14.87 -17.58
N PRO A 186 15.93 -13.54 -17.39
CA PRO A 186 15.07 -12.68 -18.20
C PRO A 186 15.59 -12.56 -19.64
N ASP A 187 14.69 -12.73 -20.60
CA ASP A 187 14.97 -12.49 -22.02
C ASP A 187 15.02 -10.98 -22.31
N PHE A 188 16.14 -10.53 -22.89
CA PHE A 188 16.38 -9.14 -23.24
C PHE A 188 15.57 -8.66 -24.45
N ASP A 189 15.15 -9.58 -25.32
CA ASP A 189 14.30 -9.26 -26.47
C ASP A 189 12.84 -9.09 -26.05
N ASN A 190 12.42 -9.76 -24.96
CA ASN A 190 11.10 -9.63 -24.35
C ASN A 190 10.98 -8.43 -23.38
N ALA A 191 11.26 -7.25 -23.92
CA ALA A 191 11.22 -5.99 -23.18
C ALA A 191 10.11 -5.04 -23.65
N ILE A 192 9.55 -4.27 -22.72
CA ILE A 192 8.54 -3.23 -23.00
C ILE A 192 8.85 -1.93 -22.27
N GLY A 193 8.68 -0.80 -22.95
CA GLY A 193 8.78 0.53 -22.35
C GLY A 193 7.40 1.09 -22.04
N LEU A 194 7.24 1.74 -20.88
CA LEU A 194 5.98 2.41 -20.49
C LEU A 194 6.24 3.90 -20.24
N ASP A 195 5.61 4.74 -21.05
CA ASP A 195 5.54 6.19 -20.83
C ASP A 195 4.29 6.54 -20.01
N TYR A 196 4.42 7.50 -19.09
CA TYR A 196 3.32 7.91 -18.23
C TYR A 196 2.28 8.74 -18.98
N ALA A 197 1.01 8.35 -18.86
CA ALA A 197 -0.11 9.12 -19.39
C ALA A 197 -0.97 9.69 -18.25
N SER A 198 -1.11 11.02 -18.19
CA SER A 198 -2.00 11.69 -17.23
C SER A 198 -3.48 11.47 -17.56
N ASP A 199 -3.80 11.36 -18.85
CA ASP A 199 -5.09 10.96 -19.37
C ASP A 199 -5.08 9.47 -19.75
N GLY A 200 -5.06 8.63 -18.72
CA GLY A 200 -4.92 7.18 -18.83
C GLY A 200 -4.04 6.65 -17.70
N LEU A 201 -3.26 5.61 -17.98
CA LEU A 201 -2.25 5.08 -17.05
C LEU A 201 -0.85 5.13 -17.64
N TYR A 202 -0.67 4.57 -18.83
CA TYR A 202 0.57 4.59 -19.60
C TYR A 202 0.27 4.40 -21.09
N VAL A 203 1.24 4.75 -21.94
CA VAL A 203 1.37 4.30 -23.33
C VAL A 203 2.58 3.38 -23.41
N ASP A 204 2.44 2.21 -24.02
CA ASP A 204 3.54 1.26 -24.16
C ASP A 204 4.30 1.42 -25.49
N SER A 205 5.47 0.77 -25.59
CA SER A 205 6.31 0.81 -26.79
C SER A 205 5.67 0.14 -28.02
N ASN A 206 4.56 -0.58 -27.84
CA ASN A 206 3.76 -1.16 -28.93
C ASN A 206 2.57 -0.25 -29.31
N GLY A 207 2.41 0.91 -28.66
CA GLY A 207 1.36 1.88 -28.91
C GLY A 207 0.05 1.63 -28.16
N ASN A 208 -0.02 0.60 -27.30
CA ASN A 208 -1.23 0.33 -26.52
C ASN A 208 -1.31 1.25 -25.30
N LYS A 209 -2.55 1.50 -24.85
CA LYS A 209 -2.84 2.26 -23.63
C LYS A 209 -3.21 1.32 -22.50
N GLY A 210 -2.74 1.62 -21.28
CA GLY A 210 -3.03 0.78 -20.11
C GLY A 210 -4.51 0.75 -19.70
N SER A 211 -5.11 1.92 -19.48
CA SER A 211 -6.52 2.07 -19.08
C SER A 211 -6.94 3.53 -19.12
N ASP A 212 -8.13 3.80 -19.63
CA ASP A 212 -8.70 5.15 -19.70
C ASP A 212 -9.75 5.42 -18.61
N HIS A 213 -9.97 4.46 -17.69
CA HIS A 213 -10.92 4.61 -16.58
C HIS A 213 -10.52 5.71 -15.60
N LYS A 214 -11.51 6.54 -15.23
CA LYS A 214 -11.36 7.63 -14.27
C LYS A 214 -12.35 7.39 -13.12
N TYR A 215 -12.12 6.32 -12.35
CA TYR A 215 -13.05 5.81 -11.35
C TYR A 215 -13.56 6.86 -10.37
N TYR A 216 -12.70 7.79 -9.93
CA TYR A 216 -13.16 8.89 -9.07
C TYR A 216 -14.08 9.85 -9.82
N ARG A 217 -13.74 10.23 -11.06
CA ARG A 217 -14.57 11.12 -11.88
C ARG A 217 -15.92 10.50 -12.21
N GLU A 218 -15.94 9.22 -12.59
CA GLU A 218 -17.15 8.44 -12.86
C GLU A 218 -18.10 8.43 -11.64
N SER A 219 -17.54 8.28 -10.44
CA SER A 219 -18.32 8.27 -9.20
C SER A 219 -18.56 9.66 -8.57
N GLN A 220 -18.04 10.73 -9.17
CA GLN A 220 -17.98 12.06 -8.54
C GLN A 220 -19.38 12.62 -8.23
N ARG A 221 -20.33 12.50 -9.18
CA ARG A 221 -21.70 12.99 -8.98
C ARG A 221 -22.38 12.30 -7.81
N LYS A 222 -22.25 10.96 -7.73
CA LYS A 222 -22.79 10.13 -6.63
C LYS A 222 -22.15 10.50 -5.28
N LEU A 223 -20.82 10.67 -5.27
CA LEU A 223 -20.07 11.04 -4.08
C LEU A 223 -20.48 12.43 -3.57
N ALA A 224 -20.55 13.43 -4.46
CA ALA A 224 -20.92 14.80 -4.12
C ALA A 224 -22.34 14.88 -3.52
N LYS A 225 -23.32 14.17 -4.11
CA LYS A 225 -24.68 14.08 -3.56
C LYS A 225 -24.67 13.49 -2.15
N ALA A 226 -23.93 12.39 -1.93
CA ALA A 226 -23.84 11.74 -0.62
C ALA A 226 -23.16 12.62 0.43
N GLN A 227 -22.13 13.37 0.05
CA GLN A 227 -21.42 14.33 0.91
C GLN A 227 -22.31 15.55 1.25
N LYS A 228 -23.09 16.08 0.30
CA LYS A 228 -24.06 17.16 0.55
C LYS A 228 -25.14 16.76 1.56
N VAL A 229 -25.63 15.52 1.49
CA VAL A 229 -26.56 15.01 2.51
C VAL A 229 -25.85 14.87 3.86
N LEU A 230 -24.61 14.38 3.89
CA LEU A 230 -23.84 14.23 5.13
C LEU A 230 -23.62 15.56 5.86
N SER A 231 -23.26 16.62 5.13
CA SER A 231 -22.99 17.95 5.71
C SER A 231 -24.23 18.57 6.36
N ARG A 232 -25.42 18.21 5.90
CA ARG A 232 -26.71 18.67 6.46
C ARG A 232 -27.20 17.84 7.66
N ARG A 233 -26.58 16.70 7.98
CA ARG A 233 -27.00 15.87 9.13
C ARG A 233 -26.51 16.46 10.46
N LYS A 234 -27.34 16.38 11.51
CA LYS A 234 -26.98 16.72 12.89
C LYS A 234 -25.73 15.96 13.32
N GLY A 235 -24.70 16.67 13.73
CA GLY A 235 -23.37 16.10 13.99
C GLY A 235 -22.34 16.40 12.89
N SER A 236 -22.67 17.16 11.84
CA SER A 236 -21.69 17.52 10.80
C SER A 236 -20.64 18.51 11.28
N LYS A 237 -21.03 19.46 12.15
CA LYS A 237 -20.15 20.49 12.72
C LYS A 237 -19.01 19.87 13.53
N LYS A 238 -17.86 20.55 13.56
CA LYS A 238 -16.72 20.20 14.42
C LYS A 238 -17.19 20.17 15.87
N ASN A 239 -16.71 19.20 16.65
CA ASN A 239 -17.03 18.98 18.07
C ASN A 239 -18.50 18.70 18.45
N SER A 240 -19.42 18.62 17.48
CA SER A 240 -20.80 18.20 17.76
C SER A 240 -20.94 16.68 17.94
N ALA A 241 -21.84 16.27 18.85
CA ALA A 241 -22.21 14.87 19.02
C ALA A 241 -22.78 14.31 17.70
N LYS A 242 -22.24 13.17 17.25
CA LYS A 242 -22.63 12.57 15.98
C LYS A 242 -23.95 11.83 16.14
N SER A 243 -25.01 12.27 15.46
CA SER A 243 -26.28 11.54 15.44
C SER A 243 -26.13 10.18 14.75
N MET A 244 -27.01 9.23 15.08
CA MET A 244 -27.06 7.93 14.40
C MET A 244 -27.29 8.08 12.89
N ASN A 245 -28.09 9.06 12.48
CA ASN A 245 -28.33 9.38 11.06
C ASN A 245 -27.08 9.91 10.36
N TYR A 246 -26.28 10.75 11.04
CA TYR A 246 -24.98 11.16 10.54
C TYR A 246 -24.04 9.97 10.36
N LEU A 247 -23.94 9.07 11.34
CA LEU A 247 -23.08 7.88 11.26
C LEU A 247 -23.52 6.92 10.14
N LYS A 248 -24.83 6.71 9.96
CA LYS A 248 -25.39 5.94 8.84
C LYS A 248 -25.00 6.56 7.49
N GLN A 249 -25.12 7.88 7.36
CA GLN A 249 -24.75 8.57 6.12
C GLN A 249 -23.23 8.57 5.87
N LEU A 250 -22.42 8.73 6.92
CA LEU A 250 -20.96 8.67 6.81
C LEU A 250 -20.52 7.29 6.30
N ARG A 251 -21.13 6.21 6.77
CA ARG A 251 -20.90 4.86 6.24
C ARG A 251 -21.24 4.76 4.75
N LYS A 252 -22.31 5.40 4.27
CA LYS A 252 -22.65 5.43 2.83
C LYS A 252 -21.56 6.13 2.01
N VAL A 253 -21.07 7.28 2.48
CA VAL A 253 -19.95 8.00 1.84
C VAL A 253 -18.69 7.13 1.82
N ASN A 254 -18.35 6.48 2.94
CA ASN A 254 -17.19 5.58 3.02
C ASN A 254 -17.31 4.37 2.08
N LYS A 255 -18.52 3.82 1.90
CA LYS A 255 -18.77 2.73 0.93
C LYS A 255 -18.49 3.18 -0.50
N ILE A 256 -18.86 4.41 -0.89
CA ILE A 256 -18.56 4.96 -2.22
C ILE A 256 -17.05 5.11 -2.41
N HIS A 257 -16.35 5.73 -1.45
CA HIS A 257 -14.89 5.82 -1.49
C HIS A 257 -14.21 4.45 -1.58
N ARG A 258 -14.74 3.46 -0.85
CA ARG A 258 -14.21 2.10 -0.88
C ARG A 258 -14.41 1.44 -2.24
N HIS A 259 -15.58 1.63 -2.86
CA HIS A 259 -15.86 1.12 -4.19
C HIS A 259 -14.88 1.68 -5.23
N ILE A 260 -14.70 3.02 -5.26
CA ILE A 260 -13.73 3.69 -6.14
C ILE A 260 -12.32 3.11 -5.93
N SER A 261 -11.89 2.99 -4.67
CA SER A 261 -10.57 2.46 -4.34
C SER A 261 -10.41 1.00 -4.80
N ASN A 262 -11.43 0.17 -4.60
CA ASN A 262 -11.42 -1.23 -5.01
C ASN A 262 -11.38 -1.39 -6.54
N GLN A 263 -12.17 -0.62 -7.30
CA GLN A 263 -12.16 -0.64 -8.76
C GLN A 263 -10.78 -0.29 -9.30
N ARG A 264 -10.18 0.77 -8.77
CA ARG A 264 -8.82 1.17 -9.12
C ARG A 264 -7.81 0.08 -8.78
N LEU A 265 -7.85 -0.46 -7.56
CA LEU A 265 -6.95 -1.54 -7.15
C LEU A 265 -7.07 -2.77 -8.05
N ASP A 266 -8.28 -3.19 -8.38
CA ASP A 266 -8.55 -4.32 -9.27
C ASP A 266 -7.93 -4.10 -10.65
N ASN A 267 -8.19 -2.94 -11.26
CA ASN A 267 -7.60 -2.55 -12.54
C ASN A 267 -6.07 -2.59 -12.52
N LEU A 268 -5.46 -1.92 -11.54
CA LEU A 268 -4.00 -1.84 -11.45
C LEU A 268 -3.37 -3.22 -11.19
N HIS A 269 -4.00 -4.08 -10.38
CA HIS A 269 -3.52 -5.44 -10.17
C HIS A 269 -3.63 -6.29 -11.44
N LYS A 270 -4.73 -6.19 -12.19
CA LYS A 270 -4.91 -6.92 -13.46
C LYS A 270 -3.87 -6.49 -14.49
N LEU A 271 -3.70 -5.18 -14.70
CA LEU A 271 -2.73 -4.65 -15.66
C LEU A 271 -1.29 -5.02 -15.30
N SER A 272 -0.87 -4.79 -14.06
CA SER A 272 0.49 -5.16 -13.63
C SER A 272 0.74 -6.67 -13.67
N ALA A 273 -0.28 -7.51 -13.45
CA ALA A 273 -0.15 -8.96 -13.63
C ALA A 273 -0.04 -9.34 -15.10
N LYS A 274 -0.86 -8.74 -15.97
CA LYS A 274 -0.80 -8.96 -17.43
C LYS A 274 0.60 -8.66 -17.96
N ILE A 275 1.17 -7.51 -17.60
CA ILE A 275 2.52 -7.11 -18.03
C ILE A 275 3.58 -8.06 -17.48
N ALA A 276 3.58 -8.33 -16.16
CA ALA A 276 4.58 -9.20 -15.55
C ALA A 276 4.54 -10.66 -16.08
N ASN A 277 3.38 -11.12 -16.54
CA ASN A 277 3.23 -12.43 -17.18
C ASN A 277 3.74 -12.44 -18.63
N SER A 278 3.64 -11.32 -19.36
CA SER A 278 3.95 -11.26 -20.80
C SER A 278 5.38 -10.81 -21.11
N HIS A 279 5.97 -9.97 -20.26
CA HIS A 279 7.27 -9.35 -20.50
C HIS A 279 8.24 -9.67 -19.38
N ASP A 280 9.53 -9.73 -19.71
CA ASP A 280 10.62 -10.06 -18.79
C ASP A 280 11.32 -8.81 -18.28
N ILE A 281 11.37 -7.79 -19.12
CA ILE A 281 11.97 -6.51 -18.79
C ILE A 281 10.92 -5.42 -19.02
N VAL A 282 10.68 -4.62 -18.00
CA VAL A 282 9.83 -3.44 -18.12
C VAL A 282 10.64 -2.20 -17.81
N CYS A 283 10.72 -1.28 -18.76
CA CYS A 283 11.41 -0.01 -18.63
C CYS A 283 10.39 1.11 -18.36
N VAL A 284 10.62 1.93 -17.33
CA VAL A 284 9.77 3.06 -16.96
C VAL A 284 10.61 4.27 -16.60
N GLU A 285 10.06 5.48 -16.71
CA GLU A 285 10.73 6.69 -16.20
C GLU A 285 10.65 6.77 -14.66
N ASP A 286 11.71 7.25 -13.99
CA ASP A 286 11.69 7.55 -12.56
C ASP A 286 11.00 8.88 -12.24
N LEU A 287 9.69 8.91 -12.49
CA LEU A 287 8.87 10.09 -12.27
C LEU A 287 8.61 10.34 -10.78
N ASN A 288 8.76 11.61 -10.38
CA ASN A 288 8.31 12.05 -9.06
C ASN A 288 6.80 12.33 -9.08
N MET A 289 6.01 11.27 -8.93
CA MET A 289 4.55 11.31 -8.93
C MET A 289 3.97 12.31 -7.92
N ARG A 290 4.65 12.52 -6.78
CA ARG A 290 4.22 13.48 -5.77
C ARG A 290 4.34 14.90 -6.30
N SER A 291 5.48 15.25 -6.91
CA SER A 291 5.65 16.56 -7.55
C SER A 291 4.68 16.78 -8.70
N MET A 292 4.41 15.75 -9.51
CA MET A 292 3.45 15.81 -10.62
C MET A 292 1.99 15.92 -10.17
N SER A 293 1.69 15.49 -8.93
CA SER A 293 0.35 15.59 -8.34
C SER A 293 0.03 16.97 -7.74
N ASN A 294 0.97 17.92 -7.78
CA ASN A 294 0.80 19.23 -7.18
C ASN A 294 -0.25 20.09 -7.92
N LYS A 295 -0.92 20.97 -7.18
CA LYS A 295 -1.97 21.86 -7.70
C LYS A 295 -1.49 22.76 -8.85
N GLY A 296 -0.21 23.14 -8.88
CA GLY A 296 0.34 24.07 -9.88
C GLY A 296 0.27 23.57 -11.33
N PHE A 297 0.25 22.26 -11.56
CA PHE A 297 0.20 21.67 -12.91
C PHE A 297 -1.21 21.40 -13.44
N GLY A 298 -2.27 21.68 -12.67
CA GLY A 298 -3.67 21.42 -13.07
C GLY A 298 -4.07 19.93 -13.18
N ASN A 299 -3.11 19.02 -13.25
CA ASN A 299 -3.30 17.59 -13.49
C ASN A 299 -3.39 16.73 -12.22
N GLY A 300 -3.22 17.33 -11.03
CA GLY A 300 -3.14 16.57 -9.77
C GLY A 300 -4.32 15.64 -9.52
N LYS A 301 -5.53 16.03 -9.94
CA LYS A 301 -6.72 15.15 -9.83
C LYS A 301 -6.65 13.95 -10.77
N ALA A 302 -6.16 14.10 -11.99
CA ALA A 302 -6.01 13.00 -12.95
C ALA A 302 -4.90 12.04 -12.52
N THR A 303 -3.74 12.59 -12.17
CA THR A 303 -2.57 11.85 -11.65
C THR A 303 -2.88 11.05 -10.38
N LEU A 304 -3.71 11.59 -9.48
CA LEU A 304 -4.11 10.87 -8.27
C LEU A 304 -5.22 9.86 -8.50
N ASP A 305 -6.03 10.04 -9.56
CA ASP A 305 -7.08 9.09 -9.93
C ASP A 305 -6.50 7.87 -10.63
N ASN A 306 -5.55 8.04 -11.56
CA ASN A 306 -4.95 6.93 -12.31
C ASN A 306 -4.13 5.97 -11.44
N GLY A 307 -3.49 6.46 -10.38
CA GLY A 307 -2.75 5.63 -9.43
C GLY A 307 -1.44 5.04 -9.97
N TYR A 308 -0.78 5.70 -10.93
CA TYR A 308 0.45 5.18 -11.57
C TYR A 308 1.56 4.80 -10.58
N GLY A 309 1.77 5.56 -9.51
CA GLY A 309 2.74 5.18 -8.46
C GLY A 309 2.43 3.82 -7.81
N MET A 310 1.15 3.54 -7.52
CA MET A 310 0.74 2.23 -6.98
C MET A 310 0.88 1.12 -8.02
N PHE A 311 0.67 1.44 -9.30
CA PHE A 311 0.88 0.51 -10.39
C PHE A 311 2.35 0.09 -10.50
N LEU A 312 3.29 1.05 -10.40
CA LEU A 312 4.72 0.74 -10.38
C LEU A 312 5.11 -0.12 -9.18
N ASP A 313 4.58 0.15 -7.99
CA ASP A 313 4.78 -0.71 -6.82
C ASP A 313 4.30 -2.15 -7.10
N PHE A 314 3.14 -2.29 -7.74
CA PHE A 314 2.57 -3.60 -8.07
C PHE A 314 3.37 -4.34 -9.13
N LEU A 315 3.85 -3.62 -10.12
CA LEU A 315 4.67 -4.17 -11.19
C LEU A 315 6.03 -4.62 -10.66
N SER A 316 6.65 -3.79 -9.81
CA SER A 316 7.95 -4.08 -9.19
C SER A 316 7.95 -5.40 -8.42
N TYR A 317 7.03 -5.61 -7.48
CA TYR A 317 7.04 -6.87 -6.73
C TYR A 317 6.65 -8.07 -7.61
N LYS A 318 5.76 -7.90 -8.59
CA LYS A 318 5.34 -9.01 -9.47
C LYS A 318 6.42 -9.48 -10.42
N LEU A 319 7.21 -8.54 -10.97
CA LEU A 319 8.36 -8.86 -11.79
C LEU A 319 9.43 -9.54 -10.93
N HIS A 320 9.75 -8.97 -9.77
CA HIS A 320 10.71 -9.55 -8.84
C HIS A 320 10.34 -10.97 -8.40
N ASP A 321 9.07 -11.21 -8.03
CA ASP A 321 8.57 -12.55 -7.66
C ASP A 321 8.77 -13.59 -8.78
N ARG A 322 8.90 -13.15 -10.04
CA ARG A 322 9.11 -13.99 -11.23
C ARG A 322 10.57 -14.02 -11.71
N GLY A 323 11.51 -13.37 -11.02
CA GLY A 323 12.90 -13.27 -11.48
C GLY A 323 13.09 -12.30 -12.66
N LYS A 324 12.10 -11.42 -12.88
CA LYS A 324 12.04 -10.46 -13.99
C LYS A 324 12.43 -9.05 -13.53
N LEU A 325 12.70 -8.15 -14.47
CA LEU A 325 13.33 -6.86 -14.18
C LEU A 325 12.40 -5.67 -14.41
N LEU A 326 12.39 -4.74 -13.45
CA LEU A 326 11.85 -3.39 -13.62
C LEU A 326 13.01 -2.40 -13.68
N VAL A 327 13.22 -1.78 -14.83
CA VAL A 327 14.29 -0.81 -15.05
C VAL A 327 13.72 0.59 -14.98
N LYS A 328 14.39 1.46 -14.23
CA LYS A 328 14.03 2.87 -14.15
C LYS A 328 15.04 3.71 -14.92
N VAL A 329 14.55 4.41 -15.92
CA VAL A 329 15.31 5.39 -16.70
C VAL A 329 15.27 6.74 -15.98
N ASP A 330 16.36 7.50 -16.08
CA ASP A 330 16.46 8.83 -15.49
C ASP A 330 15.37 9.77 -16.05
N ARG A 331 14.75 10.56 -15.18
CA ARG A 331 13.64 11.45 -15.54
C ARG A 331 14.02 12.62 -16.46
N TRP A 332 15.31 12.92 -16.59
CA TRP A 332 15.84 13.97 -17.45
C TRP A 332 16.25 13.43 -18.82
N PHE A 333 16.19 12.11 -19.02
CA PHE A 333 16.33 11.51 -20.34
C PHE A 333 15.25 12.07 -21.28
N PRO A 334 15.61 12.69 -22.41
CA PRO A 334 14.66 13.41 -23.25
C PRO A 334 13.87 12.46 -24.18
N SER A 335 13.23 11.44 -23.59
CA SER A 335 12.47 10.37 -24.25
C SER A 335 11.48 10.88 -25.30
N SER A 336 10.72 11.92 -24.99
CA SER A 336 9.72 12.50 -25.89
C SER A 336 10.30 13.41 -26.99
N GLN A 337 11.56 13.83 -26.88
CA GLN A 337 12.21 14.74 -27.84
C GLN A 337 13.11 13.99 -28.82
N ILE A 338 13.61 12.80 -28.48
CA ILE A 338 14.45 12.01 -29.39
C ILE A 338 13.54 11.25 -30.38
N CYS A 339 13.86 11.28 -31.67
CA CYS A 339 13.22 10.41 -32.64
C CYS A 339 13.63 8.96 -32.39
N SER A 340 12.69 8.08 -32.12
CA SER A 340 12.96 6.65 -31.85
C SER A 340 13.50 5.87 -33.06
N CYS A 341 13.39 6.42 -34.27
CA CYS A 341 13.92 5.79 -35.48
C CYS A 341 15.38 6.19 -35.78
N CYS A 342 15.71 7.49 -35.70
CA CYS A 342 17.02 7.99 -36.15
C CYS A 342 17.87 8.66 -35.04
N GLY A 343 17.35 8.78 -33.82
CA GLY A 343 18.07 9.37 -32.68
C GLY A 343 18.17 10.90 -32.69
N ILE A 344 17.72 11.58 -33.74
CA ILE A 344 17.75 13.05 -33.82
C ILE A 344 16.84 13.65 -32.75
N ARG A 345 17.33 14.70 -32.07
CA ARG A 345 16.57 15.42 -31.05
C ARG A 345 15.78 16.57 -31.66
N HIS A 346 14.48 16.58 -31.37
CA HIS A 346 13.50 17.58 -31.76
C HIS A 346 13.18 18.49 -30.55
N SER A 347 13.75 19.69 -30.53
CA SER A 347 13.59 20.64 -29.42
C SER A 347 12.16 21.18 -29.28
N GLU A 348 11.41 21.25 -30.39
CA GLU A 348 10.02 21.68 -30.48
C GLU A 348 9.08 20.79 -29.64
N MET A 349 9.45 19.52 -29.42
CA MET A 349 8.70 18.59 -28.56
C MET A 349 8.71 18.99 -27.08
N LYS A 350 9.49 20.01 -26.68
CA LYS A 350 9.38 20.64 -25.36
C LYS A 350 7.98 21.25 -25.15
N ASP A 351 7.34 21.72 -26.22
CA ASP A 351 5.96 22.16 -26.15
C ASP A 351 5.03 20.96 -25.96
N LEU A 352 4.23 20.97 -24.89
CA LEU A 352 3.28 19.91 -24.55
C LEU A 352 2.09 19.85 -25.51
N ALA A 353 1.82 20.93 -26.24
CA ALA A 353 0.78 20.97 -27.28
C ALA A 353 1.15 20.11 -28.50
N VAL A 354 2.44 19.86 -28.74
CA VAL A 354 2.90 18.96 -29.80
C VAL A 354 2.69 17.51 -29.36
N ARG A 355 1.72 16.82 -29.98
CA ARG A 355 1.29 15.45 -29.61
C ARG A 355 1.77 14.37 -30.58
N LYS A 356 2.41 14.72 -31.69
CA LYS A 356 2.98 13.79 -32.68
C LYS A 356 4.46 14.08 -32.88
N MET A 357 5.27 13.02 -32.94
CA MET A 357 6.65 13.09 -33.40
C MET A 357 6.63 12.92 -34.92
N VAL A 358 7.07 13.96 -35.64
CA VAL A 358 7.23 13.92 -37.10
C VAL A 358 8.68 14.21 -37.41
N CYS A 359 9.39 13.23 -37.96
CA CYS A 359 10.82 13.35 -38.23
C CYS A 359 11.12 13.23 -39.73
N LYS A 360 12.17 13.91 -40.19
CA LYS A 360 12.65 13.84 -41.58
C LYS A 360 13.09 12.43 -42.01
N CYS A 361 13.36 11.52 -41.06
CA CYS A 361 13.63 10.11 -41.36
C CYS A 361 12.38 9.31 -41.79
N GLY A 362 11.19 9.93 -41.81
CA GLY A 362 9.93 9.29 -42.20
C GLY A 362 9.06 8.84 -41.02
N LEU A 363 9.57 8.87 -39.78
CA LEU A 363 8.79 8.50 -38.59
C LEU A 363 7.67 9.53 -38.34
N SER A 364 6.42 9.04 -38.21
CA SER A 364 5.26 9.83 -37.82
C SER A 364 4.37 9.04 -36.85
N ILE A 365 4.58 9.22 -35.55
CA ILE A 365 3.86 8.49 -34.49
C ILE A 365 3.44 9.42 -33.35
N GLY A 366 2.58 8.93 -32.45
CA GLY A 366 2.21 9.67 -31.24
C GLY A 366 3.43 9.95 -30.35
N ARG A 367 3.47 11.14 -29.74
CA ARG A 367 4.55 11.56 -28.82
C ARG A 367 4.82 10.54 -27.71
N ASP A 368 3.76 10.10 -27.05
CA ASP A 368 3.86 9.20 -25.89
C ASP A 368 4.33 7.80 -26.34
N HIS A 369 3.94 7.35 -27.55
CA HIS A 369 4.43 6.10 -28.14
C HIS A 369 5.92 6.19 -28.49
N ASN A 370 6.36 7.29 -29.11
CA ASN A 370 7.77 7.56 -29.35
C ASN A 370 8.59 7.57 -28.05
N ALA A 371 8.08 8.24 -27.01
CA ALA A 371 8.72 8.25 -25.69
C ALA A 371 8.84 6.84 -25.12
N ALA A 372 7.78 6.03 -25.18
CA ALA A 372 7.78 4.65 -24.69
C ALA A 372 8.82 3.76 -25.40
N ILE A 373 9.00 3.92 -26.72
CA ILE A 373 10.07 3.22 -27.48
C ILE A 373 11.45 3.66 -26.97
N ASN A 374 11.68 4.96 -26.82
CA ASN A 374 12.96 5.47 -26.31
C ASN A 374 13.25 5.02 -24.87
N ILE A 375 12.24 4.97 -24.00
CA ILE A 375 12.36 4.45 -22.62
C ILE A 375 12.76 2.97 -22.64
N LYS A 376 12.16 2.16 -23.52
CA LYS A 376 12.56 0.75 -23.73
C LYS A 376 14.04 0.67 -24.10
N MET A 377 14.45 1.38 -25.15
CA MET A 377 15.83 1.35 -25.66
C MET A 377 16.85 1.79 -24.60
N GLU A 378 16.57 2.89 -23.90
CA GLU A 378 17.46 3.41 -22.86
C GLU A 378 17.54 2.47 -21.66
N GLY A 379 16.43 1.89 -21.22
CA GLY A 379 16.45 0.91 -20.14
C GLY A 379 17.24 -0.35 -20.49
N LEU A 380 17.13 -0.83 -21.74
CA LEU A 380 17.95 -1.95 -22.22
C LEU A 380 19.43 -1.59 -22.31
N ARG A 381 19.76 -0.37 -22.76
CA ARG A 381 21.14 0.13 -22.78
C ARG A 381 21.75 0.14 -21.38
N ILE A 382 21.01 0.65 -20.39
CA ILE A 382 21.43 0.67 -18.98
C ILE A 382 21.69 -0.75 -18.47
N LEU A 383 20.79 -1.70 -18.72
CA LEU A 383 20.99 -3.09 -18.30
C LEU A 383 22.21 -3.73 -18.94
N LYS A 384 22.41 -3.57 -20.26
CA LYS A 384 23.57 -4.10 -20.97
C LYS A 384 24.89 -3.49 -20.51
N SER A 385 24.88 -2.25 -20.03
CA SER A 385 26.08 -1.61 -19.48
C SER A 385 26.40 -2.01 -18.03
N ALA A 386 25.43 -2.62 -17.34
CA ALA A 386 25.56 -3.04 -15.94
C ALA A 386 25.83 -4.55 -15.78
N ALA A 387 25.56 -5.33 -16.82
CA ALA A 387 25.99 -6.72 -16.98
C ALA A 387 27.45 -6.75 -17.46
#